data_AF-C1EHR3-F1
#
_entry.id   AF-C1EHR3-F1
#
_cell.length_a   1.000
_cell.length_b   1.000
_cell.length_c   1.000
_cell.angle_alpha   90.00
_cell.angle_beta   90.00
_cell.angle_gamma   90.00
#
_symmetry.space_group_name_H-M   'P 1'
#
loop_
_entity.id
_entity.type
_entity.pdbx_description
1 polymer ?
#
loop_
_entity_poly.entity_id
_entity_poly.type
_entity_poly.pdbx_seq_one_letter_code
_entity_poly.pdbx_strand_id
1 'polypeptide(L)'
;MTKTAKSSGKKPFGANDLILRSNVRRALPDEDVEVGVTEDASSEGTKRKRAPYTKGPCEHGVKPRSQCKVCSACPHGKRRRYCKECGGSQICEHGRIRTLCKECGGSRICEHGRERRRCKECGGGSICEHGRQRSYCKECGGSGICEHGRQRHYCKECGGGSICEHGRRRSECKECGGGSICEHSRVRYTCKECGGSQICAHGRQRSTCKECGGSQICEHGRIRSTCKECGGSQICEHDCIRSTCKECGGGSICEHGRQRDYCKECGGSRICAHGRERRYCKECGGSGICEHGRQRKQCKECGGSAICEHGRQRHQCKECRGSSVPVGRWVL
;
A
#
# COMPACT_ATOMS: atom_id res chain seq x y z
N MET A 1 10.17 53.41 -8.46
CA MET A 1 9.09 53.79 -9.39
C MET A 1 9.12 52.75 -10.50
N THR A 2 8.15 51.90 -10.79
CA THR A 2 6.71 51.84 -10.49
C THR A 2 6.28 50.36 -10.43
N LYS A 3 5.27 50.11 -9.61
CA LYS A 3 4.56 48.84 -9.43
C LYS A 3 3.67 48.56 -10.66
N THR A 4 3.53 47.30 -11.08
CA THR A 4 2.33 46.86 -11.80
C THR A 4 1.76 45.61 -11.15
N ALA A 5 0.57 45.81 -10.59
CA ALA A 5 -0.22 44.87 -9.83
C ALA A 5 -0.96 43.90 -10.76
N LYS A 6 -0.98 42.60 -10.42
CA LYS A 6 -1.97 41.65 -10.94
C LYS A 6 -3.23 41.77 -10.09
N SER A 7 -4.26 42.43 -10.63
CA SER A 7 -5.61 42.42 -10.07
C SER A 7 -6.32 41.12 -10.42
N SER A 8 -6.70 40.38 -9.38
CA SER A 8 -7.60 39.23 -9.41
C SER A 8 -9.04 39.73 -9.29
N GLY A 9 -9.70 39.95 -10.43
CA GLY A 9 -11.12 40.29 -10.50
C GLY A 9 -12.01 39.04 -10.43
N LYS A 10 -12.87 38.97 -9.41
CA LYS A 10 -13.98 38.00 -9.28
C LYS A 10 -15.07 38.25 -10.33
N LYS A 11 -15.80 37.17 -10.65
CA LYS A 11 -16.90 37.02 -11.64
C LYS A 11 -17.99 38.09 -11.59
N PRO A 12 -18.84 38.12 -12.63
CA PRO A 12 -20.28 37.96 -12.39
C PRO A 12 -20.90 36.76 -13.13
N PHE A 13 -21.96 36.24 -12.50
CA PHE A 13 -22.92 35.27 -13.01
C PHE A 13 -23.66 35.83 -14.25
N GLY A 14 -24.03 34.95 -15.19
CA GLY A 14 -24.93 35.33 -16.28
C GLY A 14 -25.34 34.14 -17.15
N ALA A 15 -26.64 33.82 -17.08
CA ALA A 15 -27.50 33.10 -18.02
C ALA A 15 -27.23 31.61 -18.34
N ASN A 16 -28.20 30.79 -17.91
CA ASN A 16 -28.50 29.45 -18.39
C ASN A 16 -28.83 29.48 -19.89
N ASP A 17 -28.13 28.70 -20.70
CA ASP A 17 -28.63 28.25 -22.00
C ASP A 17 -28.80 26.73 -21.98
N LEU A 18 -30.03 26.33 -21.67
CA LEU A 18 -30.55 24.97 -21.81
C LEU A 18 -30.67 24.66 -23.31
N ILE A 19 -29.62 24.09 -23.92
CA ILE A 19 -29.78 23.46 -25.24
C ILE A 19 -30.43 22.09 -25.03
N LEU A 20 -31.77 22.12 -24.93
CA LEU A 20 -32.65 20.99 -25.11
C LEU A 20 -32.50 20.50 -26.56
N ARG A 21 -31.79 19.40 -26.80
CA ARG A 21 -31.89 18.71 -28.10
C ARG A 21 -33.13 17.82 -28.08
N SER A 22 -34.18 18.35 -28.68
CA SER A 22 -35.47 17.72 -28.93
C SER A 22 -35.32 16.40 -29.71
N ASN A 23 -35.91 15.34 -29.14
CA ASN A 23 -36.24 14.12 -29.87
C ASN A 23 -37.48 14.40 -30.72
N VAL A 24 -37.31 14.65 -32.02
CA VAL A 24 -38.44 14.64 -32.97
C VAL A 24 -38.49 13.27 -33.61
N ARG A 25 -39.45 12.46 -33.14
CA ARG A 25 -39.95 11.27 -33.84
C ARG A 25 -40.64 11.78 -35.12
N ARG A 26 -40.19 11.32 -36.29
CA ARG A 26 -40.88 11.59 -37.56
C ARG A 26 -42.04 10.60 -37.70
N ALA A 27 -43.24 11.14 -37.88
CA ALA A 27 -44.48 10.42 -38.16
C ALA A 27 -44.41 9.70 -39.52
N LEU A 28 -45.05 8.54 -39.56
CA LEU A 28 -45.31 7.73 -40.77
C LEU A 28 -46.44 8.37 -41.59
N PRO A 29 -46.44 8.28 -42.93
CA PRO A 29 -47.67 8.22 -43.70
C PRO A 29 -48.02 6.77 -44.03
N ASP A 30 -49.28 6.42 -43.77
CA ASP A 30 -49.99 5.28 -44.35
C ASP A 30 -50.06 5.45 -45.87
N GLU A 31 -49.82 4.38 -46.65
CA GLU A 31 -50.54 3.98 -47.88
C GLU A 31 -50.05 2.58 -48.30
N ASP A 32 -51.01 1.75 -48.71
CA ASP A 32 -50.93 0.31 -48.86
C ASP A 32 -50.05 -0.19 -50.03
N VAL A 33 -49.12 -1.12 -49.76
CA VAL A 33 -48.60 -2.05 -50.79
C VAL A 33 -48.39 -3.44 -50.19
N GLU A 34 -49.07 -4.39 -50.82
CA GLU A 34 -49.10 -5.86 -50.72
C GLU A 34 -47.87 -6.57 -50.11
N VAL A 35 -48.18 -7.54 -49.24
CA VAL A 35 -47.26 -8.48 -48.60
C VAL A 35 -46.88 -9.60 -49.59
N GLY A 36 -45.65 -9.56 -50.10
CA GLY A 36 -45.00 -10.70 -50.74
C GLY A 36 -44.04 -11.36 -49.76
N VAL A 37 -44.41 -12.51 -49.19
CA VAL A 37 -43.50 -13.37 -48.43
C VAL A 37 -42.60 -14.12 -49.41
N THR A 38 -41.30 -13.89 -49.34
CA THR A 38 -40.29 -14.85 -49.82
C THR A 38 -39.25 -15.02 -48.72
N GLU A 39 -39.21 -16.22 -48.16
CA GLU A 39 -38.19 -16.69 -47.24
C GLU A 39 -36.84 -16.87 -47.97
N ASP A 40 -35.78 -16.94 -47.17
CA ASP A 40 -34.38 -17.24 -47.49
C ASP A 40 -33.48 -16.14 -48.08
N ALA A 41 -32.76 -15.44 -47.20
CA ALA A 41 -31.44 -14.87 -47.52
C ALA A 41 -30.54 -14.73 -46.29
N SER A 42 -29.57 -15.64 -46.20
CA SER A 42 -28.29 -15.62 -45.48
C SER A 42 -27.90 -14.31 -44.76
N SER A 43 -27.72 -14.39 -43.44
CA SER A 43 -27.21 -13.28 -42.62
C SER A 43 -25.70 -13.07 -42.82
N GLU A 44 -25.29 -12.56 -43.97
CA GLU A 44 -23.97 -11.95 -44.11
C GLU A 44 -23.98 -10.56 -43.47
N GLY A 45 -23.34 -10.44 -42.31
CA GLY A 45 -23.24 -9.19 -41.57
C GLY A 45 -22.66 -8.07 -42.43
N THR A 46 -23.46 -7.04 -42.71
CA THR A 46 -23.00 -5.83 -43.41
C THR A 46 -21.84 -5.19 -42.63
N LYS A 47 -20.62 -5.33 -43.16
CA LYS A 47 -19.43 -4.65 -42.63
C LYS A 47 -19.66 -3.13 -42.74
N ARG A 48 -20.01 -2.49 -41.62
CA ARG A 48 -20.08 -1.02 -41.54
C ARG A 48 -18.74 -0.44 -41.98
N LYS A 49 -18.72 0.34 -43.07
CA LYS A 49 -17.52 1.03 -43.54
C LYS A 49 -17.02 1.93 -42.41
N ARG A 50 -15.82 1.64 -41.90
CA ARG A 50 -15.20 2.40 -40.81
C ARG A 50 -14.90 3.81 -41.31
N ALA A 51 -15.48 4.82 -40.66
CA ALA A 51 -15.23 6.21 -41.00
C ALA A 51 -13.71 6.52 -41.01
N PRO A 52 -13.24 7.46 -41.85
CA PRO A 52 -11.82 7.80 -41.98
C PRO A 52 -11.20 8.12 -40.63
N TYR A 53 -10.03 7.53 -40.36
CA TYR A 53 -9.33 7.67 -39.10
C TYR A 53 -8.74 9.09 -39.01
N THR A 54 -9.38 10.00 -38.29
CA THR A 54 -8.84 11.35 -38.06
C THR A 54 -7.65 11.26 -37.09
N LYS A 55 -6.44 11.09 -37.65
CA LYS A 55 -5.15 11.09 -36.92
C LYS A 55 -4.69 12.51 -36.57
N GLY A 56 -5.60 13.39 -36.16
CA GLY A 56 -5.29 14.77 -35.80
C GLY A 56 -5.27 14.99 -34.27
N PRO A 57 -4.45 15.94 -33.77
CA PRO A 57 -4.61 16.44 -32.42
C PRO A 57 -6.02 17.01 -32.24
N CYS A 58 -6.60 16.81 -31.06
CA CYS A 58 -7.93 17.35 -30.78
C CYS A 58 -7.88 18.88 -30.61
N GLU A 59 -9.01 19.55 -30.76
CA GLU A 59 -9.12 21.00 -30.54
C GLU A 59 -8.73 21.44 -29.11
N HIS A 60 -8.69 20.50 -28.17
CA HIS A 60 -8.32 20.73 -26.77
C HIS A 60 -6.82 20.47 -26.49
N GLY A 61 -5.99 20.28 -27.55
CA GLY A 61 -4.53 20.21 -27.44
C GLY A 61 -3.86 19.19 -28.37
N VAL A 62 -2.52 19.13 -28.31
CA VAL A 62 -1.61 18.37 -29.20
C VAL A 62 -1.75 16.84 -29.15
N LYS A 63 -2.67 16.31 -28.34
CA LYS A 63 -2.88 14.87 -28.16
C LYS A 63 -4.04 14.39 -29.02
N PRO A 64 -3.99 13.16 -29.53
CA PRO A 64 -5.14 12.56 -30.21
C PRO A 64 -6.35 12.51 -29.28
N ARG A 65 -7.57 12.62 -29.84
CA ARG A 65 -8.84 12.64 -29.07
C ARG A 65 -8.95 11.52 -28.02
N SER A 66 -8.40 10.34 -28.31
CA SER A 66 -8.40 9.18 -27.41
C SER A 66 -7.57 9.36 -26.13
N GLN A 67 -6.61 10.28 -26.14
CA GLN A 67 -5.70 10.58 -25.03
C GLN A 67 -5.98 11.94 -24.38
N CYS A 68 -6.81 12.78 -25.01
CA CYS A 68 -7.22 14.06 -24.45
C CYS A 68 -8.15 13.85 -23.24
N LYS A 69 -7.81 14.45 -22.10
CA LYS A 69 -8.59 14.33 -20.86
C LYS A 69 -10.03 14.84 -21.02
N VAL A 70 -10.23 15.88 -21.83
CA VAL A 70 -11.56 16.46 -22.09
C VAL A 70 -12.34 15.59 -23.07
N CYS A 71 -11.75 15.26 -24.24
CA CYS A 71 -12.45 14.49 -25.28
C CYS A 71 -12.71 13.03 -24.89
N SER A 72 -11.82 12.42 -24.10
CA SER A 72 -11.95 11.02 -23.67
C SER A 72 -12.76 10.85 -22.39
N ALA A 73 -13.08 11.92 -21.67
CA ALA A 73 -13.93 11.88 -20.49
C ALA A 73 -15.41 11.76 -20.86
N CYS A 74 -16.16 11.07 -20.00
CA CYS A 74 -17.62 11.12 -19.96
C CYS A 74 -18.07 12.14 -18.90
N PRO A 75 -19.34 12.59 -18.94
CA PRO A 75 -19.92 13.43 -17.89
C PRO A 75 -19.83 12.82 -16.49
N HIS A 76 -19.71 11.49 -16.38
CA HIS A 76 -19.58 10.76 -15.11
C HIS A 76 -18.13 10.72 -14.56
N GLY A 77 -17.23 11.59 -15.04
CA GLY A 77 -15.85 11.73 -14.54
C GLY A 77 -14.90 10.56 -14.86
N LYS A 78 -15.34 9.60 -15.69
CA LYS A 78 -14.54 8.44 -16.14
C LYS A 78 -14.14 8.60 -17.59
N ARG A 79 -13.18 7.81 -18.08
CA ARG A 79 -12.96 7.73 -19.53
C ARG A 79 -14.15 7.03 -20.19
N ARG A 80 -14.68 7.55 -21.30
CA ARG A 80 -15.87 7.01 -22.01
C ARG A 80 -15.80 5.50 -22.25
N ARG A 81 -14.63 5.01 -22.70
CA ARG A 81 -14.39 3.57 -22.92
C ARG A 81 -14.54 2.71 -21.66
N TYR A 82 -14.36 3.29 -20.47
CA TYR A 82 -14.44 2.66 -19.15
C TYR A 82 -15.60 3.23 -18.30
N CYS A 83 -16.69 3.68 -18.93
CA CYS A 83 -17.87 4.12 -18.20
C CYS A 83 -19.03 3.16 -18.45
N LYS A 84 -19.59 2.59 -17.37
CA LYS A 84 -20.76 1.69 -17.44
C LYS A 84 -22.00 2.44 -17.95
N GLU A 85 -22.28 3.60 -17.38
CA GLU A 85 -23.43 4.46 -17.74
C GLU A 85 -23.38 4.97 -19.19
N CYS A 86 -22.20 5.02 -19.82
CA CYS A 86 -22.06 5.39 -21.23
C CYS A 86 -21.99 4.18 -22.17
N GLY A 87 -22.20 2.95 -21.69
CA GLY A 87 -22.04 1.74 -22.52
C GLY A 87 -20.62 1.54 -23.04
N GLY A 88 -19.60 1.95 -22.25
CA GLY A 88 -18.20 1.94 -22.67
C GLY A 88 -17.74 0.58 -23.19
N SER A 89 -17.07 0.57 -24.34
CA SER A 89 -16.68 -0.66 -25.06
C SER A 89 -15.75 -1.61 -24.30
N GLN A 90 -15.14 -1.16 -23.20
CA GLN A 90 -14.25 -1.97 -22.37
C GLN A 90 -14.88 -2.43 -21.06
N ILE A 91 -16.12 -2.03 -20.74
CA ILE A 91 -16.83 -2.44 -19.54
C ILE A 91 -18.00 -3.35 -19.89
N CYS A 92 -18.15 -4.46 -19.17
CA CYS A 92 -19.32 -5.33 -19.28
C CYS A 92 -20.49 -4.80 -18.46
N GLU A 93 -21.66 -5.42 -18.61
CA GLU A 93 -22.85 -5.14 -17.81
C GLU A 93 -22.59 -5.27 -16.29
N HIS A 94 -21.68 -6.15 -15.87
CA HIS A 94 -21.24 -6.32 -14.49
C HIS A 94 -20.37 -5.16 -13.96
N GLY A 95 -20.09 -4.13 -14.77
CA GLY A 95 -19.26 -2.98 -14.36
C GLY A 95 -17.77 -3.28 -14.25
N ARG A 96 -17.34 -4.49 -14.62
CA ARG A 96 -15.93 -4.91 -14.66
C ARG A 96 -15.34 -4.66 -16.04
N ILE A 97 -14.01 -4.60 -16.12
CA ILE A 97 -13.31 -4.56 -17.42
C ILE A 97 -13.61 -5.88 -18.15
N ARG A 98 -14.14 -5.83 -19.39
CA ARG A 98 -14.61 -7.01 -20.15
C ARG A 98 -13.58 -8.14 -20.20
N THR A 99 -12.31 -7.80 -20.45
CA THR A 99 -11.22 -8.78 -20.53
C THR A 99 -10.90 -9.46 -19.20
N LEU A 100 -11.30 -8.88 -18.07
CA LEU A 100 -11.06 -9.36 -16.71
C LEU A 100 -12.35 -9.86 -16.02
N CYS A 101 -13.49 -9.82 -16.70
CA CYS A 101 -14.76 -10.23 -16.10
C CYS A 101 -14.91 -11.75 -16.22
N LYS A 102 -15.00 -12.44 -15.08
CA LYS A 102 -15.22 -13.89 -15.03
C LYS A 102 -16.60 -14.26 -15.61
N GLU A 103 -17.64 -13.52 -15.25
CA GLU A 103 -19.03 -13.76 -15.68
C GLU A 103 -19.20 -13.60 -17.21
N CYS A 104 -18.39 -12.75 -17.86
CA CYS A 104 -18.42 -12.58 -19.31
C CYS A 104 -17.40 -13.45 -20.07
N GLY A 105 -16.74 -14.41 -19.40
CA GLY A 105 -15.69 -15.23 -20.04
C GLY A 105 -14.50 -14.41 -20.55
N GLY A 106 -14.13 -13.34 -19.82
CA GLY A 106 -13.11 -12.39 -20.24
C GLY A 106 -11.80 -13.08 -20.66
N SER A 107 -11.24 -12.68 -21.81
CA SER A 107 -10.11 -13.37 -22.44
C SER A 107 -8.84 -13.49 -21.58
N ARG A 108 -8.70 -12.68 -20.52
CA ARG A 108 -7.58 -12.75 -19.58
C ARG A 108 -7.85 -13.61 -18.36
N ILE A 109 -9.06 -14.10 -18.15
CA ILE A 109 -9.42 -15.01 -17.06
C ILE A 109 -9.43 -16.44 -17.61
N CYS A 110 -8.86 -17.38 -16.88
CA CYS A 110 -8.98 -18.80 -17.19
C CYS A 110 -10.19 -19.43 -16.51
N GLU A 111 -10.48 -20.69 -16.83
CA GLU A 111 -11.55 -21.49 -16.20
C GLU A 111 -11.43 -21.54 -14.67
N HIS A 112 -10.19 -21.52 -14.14
CA HIS A 112 -9.91 -21.46 -12.69
C HIS A 112 -10.23 -20.10 -12.05
N GLY A 113 -10.78 -19.12 -12.79
CA GLY A 113 -11.14 -17.80 -12.29
C GLY A 113 -9.94 -16.90 -11.95
N ARG A 114 -8.72 -17.31 -12.31
CA ARG A 114 -7.47 -16.54 -12.13
C ARG A 114 -7.11 -15.81 -13.43
N GLU A 115 -6.28 -14.77 -13.34
CA GLU A 115 -5.70 -14.18 -14.56
C GLU A 115 -4.85 -15.25 -15.27
N ARG A 116 -5.14 -15.57 -16.53
CA ARG A 116 -4.57 -16.68 -17.30
C ARG A 116 -3.05 -16.69 -17.26
N ARG A 117 -2.40 -15.52 -17.34
CA ARG A 117 -0.93 -15.39 -17.23
C ARG A 117 -0.39 -15.79 -15.86
N ARG A 118 -1.18 -15.65 -14.80
CA ARG A 118 -0.87 -15.95 -13.39
C ARG A 118 -1.47 -17.29 -12.93
N CYS A 119 -2.08 -18.06 -13.82
CA CYS A 119 -2.63 -19.35 -13.45
C CYS A 119 -1.57 -20.43 -13.66
N LYS A 120 -1.16 -21.10 -12.57
CA LYS A 120 -0.22 -22.23 -12.62
C LYS A 120 -0.81 -23.38 -13.44
N GLU A 121 -2.07 -23.72 -13.19
CA GLU A 121 -2.80 -24.83 -13.84
C GLU A 121 -2.96 -24.61 -15.36
N CYS A 122 -3.05 -23.37 -15.83
CA CYS A 122 -3.12 -23.06 -17.26
C CYS A 122 -1.74 -22.82 -17.92
N GLY A 123 -0.63 -23.13 -17.24
CA GLY A 123 0.71 -22.89 -17.77
C GLY A 123 1.04 -21.41 -17.95
N GLY A 124 0.37 -20.51 -17.21
CA GLY A 124 0.55 -19.08 -17.32
C GLY A 124 2.00 -18.65 -17.13
N GLY A 125 2.56 -17.96 -18.13
CA GLY A 125 4.00 -17.63 -18.20
C GLY A 125 4.54 -16.71 -17.09
N SER A 126 3.71 -16.22 -16.16
CA SER A 126 4.18 -15.39 -15.04
C SER A 126 4.48 -16.17 -13.76
N ILE A 127 4.01 -17.42 -13.60
CA ILE A 127 4.30 -18.27 -12.43
C ILE A 127 5.08 -19.51 -12.90
N CYS A 128 6.13 -19.90 -12.16
CA CYS A 128 6.89 -21.11 -12.43
C CYS A 128 6.25 -22.34 -11.78
N GLU A 129 6.78 -23.52 -12.08
CA GLU A 129 6.38 -24.78 -11.44
C GLU A 129 6.52 -24.75 -9.90
N HIS A 130 7.47 -23.98 -9.37
CA HIS A 130 7.69 -23.74 -7.94
C HIS A 130 6.63 -22.83 -7.28
N GLY A 131 5.61 -22.38 -8.03
CA GLY A 131 4.55 -21.50 -7.51
C GLY A 131 4.98 -20.06 -7.23
N ARG A 132 6.22 -19.69 -7.59
CA ARG A 132 6.75 -18.32 -7.47
C ARG A 132 6.57 -17.57 -8.79
N GLN A 133 6.57 -16.24 -8.74
CA GLN A 133 6.60 -15.45 -9.97
C GLN A 133 7.91 -15.75 -10.72
N ARG A 134 7.85 -16.13 -12.01
CA ARG A 134 9.01 -16.63 -12.78
C ARG A 134 10.21 -15.69 -12.72
N SER A 135 9.98 -14.38 -12.82
CA SER A 135 11.02 -13.35 -12.74
C SER A 135 11.76 -13.34 -11.40
N TYR A 136 11.18 -13.87 -10.33
CA TYR A 136 11.76 -13.92 -8.98
C TYR A 136 11.97 -15.35 -8.48
N CYS A 137 12.01 -16.34 -9.36
CA CYS A 137 12.31 -17.71 -8.98
C CYS A 137 13.80 -18.00 -9.19
N LYS A 138 14.52 -18.28 -8.10
CA LYS A 138 15.95 -18.61 -8.17
C LYS A 138 16.20 -19.91 -8.94
N GLU A 139 15.38 -20.93 -8.67
CA GLU A 139 15.46 -22.26 -9.29
C GLU A 139 15.19 -22.21 -10.81
N CYS A 140 14.40 -21.25 -11.29
CA CYS A 140 14.14 -21.06 -12.72
C CYS A 140 15.05 -20.02 -13.39
N GLY A 141 16.10 -19.52 -12.72
CA GLY A 141 16.98 -18.48 -13.29
C GLY A 141 16.25 -17.16 -13.56
N GLY A 142 15.25 -16.81 -12.74
CA GLY A 142 14.42 -15.62 -12.92
C GLY A 142 15.25 -14.34 -13.08
N SER A 143 14.94 -13.56 -14.12
CA SER A 143 15.70 -12.35 -14.50
C SER A 143 15.79 -11.26 -13.41
N GLY A 144 14.89 -11.29 -12.44
CA GLY A 144 14.85 -10.39 -11.29
C GLY A 144 15.77 -10.80 -10.14
N ILE A 145 16.42 -11.96 -10.20
CA ILE A 145 17.43 -12.41 -9.22
C ILE A 145 18.82 -12.34 -9.89
N CYS A 146 19.83 -11.92 -9.12
CA CYS A 146 21.22 -11.97 -9.55
C CYS A 146 21.90 -13.27 -9.14
N GLU A 147 23.11 -13.50 -9.64
CA GLU A 147 23.95 -14.66 -9.26
C GLU A 147 24.16 -14.76 -7.74
N HIS A 148 24.20 -13.63 -7.03
CA HIS A 148 24.29 -13.55 -5.56
C HIS A 148 23.01 -13.97 -4.82
N GLY A 149 21.96 -14.42 -5.54
CA GLY A 149 20.69 -14.85 -4.96
C GLY A 149 19.83 -13.71 -4.38
N ARG A 150 20.21 -12.45 -4.61
CA ARG A 150 19.47 -11.26 -4.19
C ARG A 150 18.61 -10.75 -5.34
N GLN A 151 17.57 -9.96 -5.03
CA GLN A 151 16.85 -9.25 -6.08
C GLN A 151 17.82 -8.29 -6.79
N ARG A 152 17.91 -8.38 -8.12
CA ARG A 152 18.95 -7.73 -8.93
C ARG A 152 18.98 -6.21 -8.72
N HIS A 153 17.82 -5.57 -8.55
CA HIS A 153 17.77 -4.13 -8.28
C HIS A 153 18.29 -3.74 -6.89
N TYR A 154 18.29 -4.64 -5.92
CA TYR A 154 18.86 -4.48 -4.56
C TYR A 154 20.26 -5.12 -4.41
N CYS A 155 20.88 -5.58 -5.48
CA CYS A 155 22.21 -6.17 -5.37
C CYS A 155 23.28 -5.10 -5.59
N LYS A 156 24.10 -4.84 -4.56
CA LYS A 156 25.24 -3.90 -4.65
C LYS A 156 26.28 -4.38 -5.66
N GLU A 157 26.64 -5.66 -5.60
CA GLU A 157 27.66 -6.29 -6.45
C GLU A 157 27.27 -6.27 -7.94
N CYS A 158 25.97 -6.33 -8.25
CA CYS A 158 25.49 -6.23 -9.63
C CYS A 158 25.16 -4.79 -10.07
N GLY A 159 25.53 -3.77 -9.30
CA GLY A 159 25.21 -2.36 -9.62
C GLY A 159 23.71 -2.05 -9.61
N GLY A 160 22.92 -2.83 -8.85
CA GLY A 160 21.48 -2.75 -8.78
C GLY A 160 21.00 -1.31 -8.58
N GLY A 161 20.06 -0.90 -9.43
CA GLY A 161 19.63 0.50 -9.56
C GLY A 161 19.09 1.18 -8.29
N SER A 162 18.86 0.43 -7.22
CA SER A 162 18.36 0.96 -5.95
C SER A 162 19.44 1.19 -4.88
N ILE A 163 20.68 0.72 -5.08
CA ILE A 163 21.79 0.91 -4.13
C ILE A 163 22.84 1.85 -4.75
N CYS A 164 23.28 2.84 -3.98
CA CYS A 164 24.37 3.74 -4.40
C CYS A 164 25.75 3.11 -4.15
N GLU A 165 26.80 3.74 -4.67
CA GLU A 165 28.20 3.39 -4.37
C GLU A 165 28.49 3.36 -2.86
N HIS A 166 27.85 4.23 -2.07
CA HIS A 166 27.93 4.28 -0.61
C HIS A 166 27.25 3.09 0.11
N GLY A 167 26.71 2.10 -0.62
CA GLY A 167 26.07 0.91 -0.06
C GLY A 167 24.71 1.17 0.61
N ARG A 168 24.17 2.39 0.49
CA ARG A 168 22.84 2.77 0.99
C ARG A 168 21.83 2.69 -0.13
N ARG A 169 20.54 2.62 0.20
CA ARG A 169 19.49 2.76 -0.81
C ARG A 169 19.60 4.16 -1.43
N ARG A 170 19.66 4.28 -2.77
CA ARG A 170 19.84 5.57 -3.49
C ARG A 170 18.84 6.62 -3.04
N SER A 171 17.60 6.22 -2.82
CA SER A 171 16.54 7.11 -2.33
C SER A 171 16.83 7.67 -0.95
N GLU A 172 17.58 6.96 -0.11
CA GLU A 172 17.91 7.29 1.29
C GLU A 172 19.35 7.81 1.44
N CYS A 173 20.12 7.88 0.35
CA CYS A 173 21.50 8.34 0.41
C CYS A 173 21.57 9.86 0.27
N LYS A 174 22.02 10.55 1.32
CA LYS A 174 22.24 12.01 1.31
C LYS A 174 23.28 12.42 0.25
N GLU A 175 24.40 11.69 0.18
CA GLU A 175 25.51 11.98 -0.74
C GLU A 175 25.11 11.85 -2.21
N CYS A 176 24.16 10.96 -2.53
CA CYS A 176 23.62 10.82 -3.88
C CYS A 176 22.39 11.71 -4.17
N GLY A 177 22.05 12.65 -3.28
CA GLY A 177 20.87 13.50 -3.45
C GLY A 177 19.54 12.74 -3.36
N GLY A 178 19.52 11.60 -2.66
CA GLY A 178 18.36 10.74 -2.51
C GLY A 178 17.12 11.50 -2.06
N GLY A 179 16.04 11.40 -2.84
CA GLY A 179 14.81 12.18 -2.63
C GLY A 179 14.09 11.95 -1.29
N SER A 180 14.49 10.93 -0.51
CA SER A 180 13.89 10.63 0.79
C SER A 180 14.56 11.35 1.95
N ILE A 181 15.76 11.90 1.77
CA ILE A 181 16.49 12.65 2.82
C ILE A 181 16.52 14.12 2.43
N CYS A 182 16.32 15.01 3.40
CA CYS A 182 16.48 16.45 3.19
C CYS A 182 17.91 16.92 3.54
N GLU A 183 18.21 18.18 3.27
CA GLU A 183 19.50 18.81 3.62
C GLU A 183 19.85 18.69 5.11
N HIS A 184 18.84 18.67 5.98
CA HIS A 184 18.96 18.47 7.43
C HIS A 184 19.31 17.03 7.85
N SER A 185 19.59 16.13 6.91
CA SER A 185 19.87 14.71 7.15
C SER A 185 18.72 13.94 7.83
N ARG A 186 17.51 14.49 7.77
CA ARG A 186 16.28 13.88 8.27
C ARG A 186 15.49 13.29 7.09
N VAL A 187 14.64 12.31 7.37
CA VAL A 187 13.71 11.81 6.35
C VAL A 187 12.78 12.95 5.93
N ARG A 188 12.73 13.24 4.64
CA ARG A 188 12.14 14.47 4.07
C ARG A 188 10.68 14.63 4.44
N TYR A 189 9.90 13.55 4.41
CA TYR A 189 8.48 13.60 4.78
C TYR A 189 8.25 13.78 6.29
N THR A 190 9.27 13.55 7.14
CA THR A 190 9.24 13.81 8.59
C THR A 190 9.99 15.08 8.98
N CYS A 191 10.56 15.83 8.04
CA CYS A 191 11.34 17.01 8.38
C CYS A 191 10.42 18.22 8.53
N LYS A 192 10.39 18.81 9.73
CA LYS A 192 9.61 20.03 10.01
C LYS A 192 10.10 21.22 9.18
N GLU A 193 11.42 21.43 9.13
CA GLU A 193 12.05 22.56 8.40
C GLU A 193 11.79 22.50 6.89
N CYS A 194 11.66 21.29 6.32
CA CYS A 194 11.35 21.11 4.90
C CYS A 194 9.84 21.01 4.60
N GLY A 195 8.96 21.24 5.58
CA GLY A 195 7.50 21.12 5.38
C GLY A 195 7.06 19.69 5.07
N GLY A 196 7.73 18.68 5.62
CA GLY A 196 7.45 17.27 5.40
C GLY A 196 5.97 16.93 5.58
N SER A 197 5.43 16.09 4.69
CA SER A 197 3.99 15.81 4.62
C SER A 197 3.42 15.21 5.92
N GLN A 198 4.23 14.49 6.70
CA GLN A 198 3.81 13.80 7.91
C GLN A 198 3.79 14.69 9.16
N ILE A 199 4.50 15.82 9.16
CA ILE A 199 4.59 16.73 10.32
C ILE A 199 3.86 18.03 10.00
N CYS A 200 3.11 18.57 10.96
CA CYS A 200 2.48 19.88 10.83
C CYS A 200 3.42 21.02 11.30
N ALA A 201 3.01 22.27 11.09
CA ALA A 201 3.77 23.44 11.56
C ALA A 201 4.04 23.42 13.08
N HIS A 202 3.18 22.74 13.85
CA HIS A 202 3.32 22.57 15.31
C HIS A 202 4.34 21.49 15.70
N GLY A 203 5.00 20.82 14.76
CA GLY A 203 5.97 19.76 15.04
C GLY A 203 5.36 18.42 15.49
N ARG A 204 4.03 18.29 15.46
CA ARG A 204 3.31 17.04 15.74
C ARG A 204 3.04 16.27 14.45
N GLN A 205 2.76 14.97 14.54
CA GLN A 205 2.28 14.21 13.38
C GLN A 205 0.96 14.81 12.89
N ARG A 206 0.89 15.14 11.60
CA ARG A 206 -0.24 15.86 10.99
C ARG A 206 -1.56 15.09 11.15
N SER A 207 -1.51 13.76 11.12
CA SER A 207 -2.69 12.90 11.30
C SER A 207 -3.25 12.92 12.72
N THR A 208 -2.44 13.20 13.73
CA THR A 208 -2.84 13.22 15.16
C THR A 208 -2.86 14.63 15.76
N CYS A 209 -2.55 15.66 14.97
CA CYS A 209 -2.53 17.03 15.46
C CYS A 209 -3.96 17.59 15.57
N LYS A 210 -4.41 17.86 16.80
CA LYS A 210 -5.72 18.48 17.08
C LYS A 210 -5.86 19.85 16.42
N GLU A 211 -4.85 20.70 16.54
CA GLU A 211 -4.84 22.07 15.99
C GLU A 211 -4.88 22.09 14.44
N CYS A 212 -4.49 21.00 13.78
CA CYS A 212 -4.57 20.88 12.31
C CYS A 212 -5.78 20.09 11.83
N GLY A 213 -6.69 19.69 12.71
CA GLY A 213 -7.81 18.81 12.34
C GLY A 213 -7.34 17.47 11.78
N GLY A 214 -6.28 16.89 12.37
CA GLY A 214 -5.68 15.65 11.89
C GLY A 214 -6.72 14.54 11.68
N SER A 215 -6.55 13.75 10.62
CA SER A 215 -7.55 12.74 10.20
C SER A 215 -7.86 11.67 11.25
N GLN A 216 -6.98 11.49 12.25
CA GLN A 216 -7.18 10.55 13.35
C GLN A 216 -7.84 11.20 14.57
N ILE A 217 -8.10 12.51 14.58
CA ILE A 217 -8.75 13.21 15.68
C ILE A 217 -10.26 13.29 15.41
N CYS A 218 -11.06 12.92 16.40
CA CYS A 218 -12.51 13.07 16.35
C CYS A 218 -12.94 14.49 16.71
N GLU A 219 -14.22 14.80 16.53
CA GLU A 219 -14.82 16.07 16.98
C GLU A 219 -14.63 16.32 18.48
N HIS A 220 -14.58 15.26 19.30
CA HIS A 220 -14.29 15.34 20.74
C HIS A 220 -12.81 15.64 21.06
N GLY A 221 -11.95 15.86 20.07
CA GLY A 221 -10.54 16.17 20.25
C GLY A 221 -9.67 15.01 20.77
N ARG A 222 -10.21 13.78 20.78
CA ARG A 222 -9.51 12.54 21.13
C ARG A 222 -9.10 11.78 19.87
N ILE A 223 -8.20 10.80 20.00
CA ILE A 223 -7.87 9.90 18.89
C ILE A 223 -9.10 9.04 18.59
N ARG A 224 -9.59 9.05 17.35
CA ARG A 224 -10.82 8.36 16.88
C ARG A 224 -10.84 6.89 17.30
N SER A 225 -9.72 6.19 17.17
CA SER A 225 -9.64 4.77 17.50
C SER A 225 -9.82 4.47 18.99
N THR A 226 -9.56 5.44 19.87
CA THR A 226 -9.68 5.30 21.33
C THR A 226 -10.85 6.11 21.90
N CYS A 227 -11.64 6.77 21.06
CA CYS A 227 -12.73 7.62 21.51
C CYS A 227 -14.00 6.77 21.70
N LYS A 228 -14.44 6.64 22.96
CA LYS A 228 -15.68 5.94 23.32
C LYS A 228 -16.90 6.50 22.60
N GLU A 229 -17.08 7.83 22.63
CA GLU A 229 -18.21 8.53 21.99
C GLU A 229 -18.28 8.33 20.46
N CYS A 230 -17.15 8.02 19.81
CA CYS A 230 -17.11 7.74 18.38
C CYS A 230 -17.14 6.24 18.05
N GLY A 231 -17.35 5.36 19.04
CA GLY A 231 -17.27 3.91 18.83
C GLY A 231 -15.87 3.45 18.36
N GLY A 232 -14.82 4.07 18.91
CA GLY A 232 -13.44 3.83 18.50
C GLY A 232 -13.08 2.35 18.45
N SER A 233 -12.39 1.92 17.39
CA SER A 233 -12.10 0.51 17.13
C SER A 233 -11.29 -0.22 18.21
N GLN A 234 -10.61 0.52 19.10
CA GLN A 234 -9.86 -0.03 20.23
C GLN A 234 -10.70 -0.13 21.51
N ILE A 235 -11.91 0.45 21.57
CA ILE A 235 -12.78 0.41 22.74
C ILE A 235 -13.82 -0.70 22.57
N CYS A 236 -13.93 -1.52 23.61
CA CYS A 236 -14.92 -2.58 23.75
C CYS A 236 -16.28 -1.98 24.16
N GLU A 237 -17.36 -2.76 24.08
CA GLU A 237 -18.67 -2.31 24.61
C GLU A 237 -18.66 -2.12 26.14
N HIS A 238 -17.74 -2.78 26.84
CA HIS A 238 -17.47 -2.63 28.28
C HIS A 238 -16.52 -1.46 28.62
N ASP A 239 -16.43 -0.43 27.78
CA ASP A 239 -15.64 0.81 28.02
C ASP A 239 -14.15 0.63 28.32
N CYS A 240 -13.60 -0.46 27.82
CA CYS A 240 -12.25 -0.92 28.07
C CYS A 240 -11.48 -1.07 26.76
N ILE A 241 -10.15 -1.15 26.83
CA ILE A 241 -9.37 -1.47 25.63
C ILE A 241 -9.72 -2.90 25.20
N ARG A 242 -10.22 -3.06 23.96
CA ARG A 242 -10.75 -4.30 23.40
C ARG A 242 -9.74 -5.45 23.43
N SER A 243 -8.44 -5.17 23.31
CA SER A 243 -7.40 -6.18 23.43
C SER A 243 -7.18 -6.69 24.85
N THR A 244 -7.51 -5.90 25.88
CA THR A 244 -7.38 -6.25 27.30
C THR A 244 -8.70 -6.60 27.96
N CYS A 245 -9.82 -6.50 27.24
CA CYS A 245 -11.13 -6.87 27.75
C CYS A 245 -11.19 -8.38 28.02
N LYS A 246 -11.46 -8.77 29.27
CA LYS A 246 -11.73 -10.18 29.59
C LYS A 246 -13.05 -10.64 28.98
N GLU A 247 -14.09 -9.81 29.09
CA GLU A 247 -15.46 -10.12 28.66
C GLU A 247 -15.60 -10.20 27.13
N CYS A 248 -14.82 -9.44 26.37
CA CYS A 248 -14.77 -9.55 24.90
C CYS A 248 -13.72 -10.58 24.41
N GLY A 249 -13.10 -11.36 25.30
CA GLY A 249 -12.07 -12.33 24.92
C GLY A 249 -10.82 -11.72 24.28
N GLY A 250 -10.51 -10.46 24.62
CA GLY A 250 -9.40 -9.69 24.07
C GLY A 250 -8.08 -10.46 24.09
N GLY A 251 -7.32 -10.40 22.98
CA GLY A 251 -6.16 -11.26 22.75
C GLY A 251 -5.02 -11.16 23.77
N SER A 252 -4.99 -10.11 24.60
CA SER A 252 -3.92 -9.86 25.57
C SER A 252 -4.11 -10.60 26.89
N ILE A 253 -5.35 -10.93 27.29
CA ILE A 253 -5.66 -11.59 28.56
C ILE A 253 -6.40 -12.91 28.25
N CYS A 254 -6.09 -13.97 28.99
CA CYS A 254 -6.83 -15.23 28.90
C CYS A 254 -8.00 -15.28 29.89
N GLU A 255 -8.84 -16.29 29.78
CA GLU A 255 -9.95 -16.56 30.71
C GLU A 255 -9.49 -16.71 32.17
N HIS A 256 -8.25 -17.17 32.39
CA HIS A 256 -7.61 -17.27 33.72
C HIS A 256 -7.15 -15.91 34.29
N GLY A 257 -7.47 -14.79 33.63
CA GLY A 257 -7.12 -13.44 34.07
C GLY A 257 -5.63 -13.09 34.00
N ARG A 258 -4.81 -13.95 33.38
CA ARG A 258 -3.37 -13.73 33.16
C ARG A 258 -3.12 -13.18 31.75
N GLN A 259 -1.97 -12.55 31.53
CA GLN A 259 -1.54 -12.22 30.17
C GLN A 259 -1.45 -13.52 29.35
N ARG A 260 -2.10 -13.55 28.18
CA ARG A 260 -2.30 -14.78 27.40
C ARG A 260 -0.97 -15.42 26.99
N ASP A 261 0.04 -14.62 26.70
CA ASP A 261 1.39 -15.07 26.38
C ASP A 261 2.16 -15.65 27.58
N TYR A 262 1.77 -15.30 28.81
CA TYR A 262 2.29 -15.83 30.08
C TYR A 262 1.37 -16.87 30.75
N CYS A 263 0.31 -17.33 30.08
CA CYS A 263 -0.59 -18.32 30.68
C CYS A 263 -0.13 -19.73 30.30
N LYS A 264 0.32 -20.52 31.28
CA LYS A 264 0.70 -21.94 31.07
C LYS A 264 -0.50 -22.78 30.59
N GLU A 265 -1.66 -22.58 31.22
CA GLU A 265 -2.91 -23.31 30.93
C GLU A 265 -3.41 -23.03 29.51
N CYS A 266 -3.15 -21.84 28.96
CA CYS A 266 -3.49 -21.50 27.57
C CYS A 266 -2.35 -21.75 26.56
N GLY A 267 -1.24 -22.39 26.96
CA GLY A 267 -0.10 -22.61 26.07
C GLY A 267 0.60 -21.32 25.61
N GLY A 268 0.63 -20.31 26.48
CA GLY A 268 1.20 -18.98 26.20
C GLY A 268 2.60 -19.03 25.59
N SER A 269 2.83 -18.21 24.57
CA SER A 269 4.04 -18.26 23.74
C SER A 269 5.35 -17.96 24.50
N ARG A 270 5.27 -17.28 25.66
CA ARG A 270 6.44 -16.97 26.50
C ARG A 270 6.76 -18.04 27.54
N ILE A 271 5.87 -18.98 27.82
CA ILE A 271 6.11 -20.05 28.81
C ILE A 271 6.34 -21.38 28.09
N CYS A 272 7.30 -22.17 28.56
CA CYS A 272 7.50 -23.53 28.08
C CYS A 272 6.67 -24.56 28.86
N ALA A 273 6.63 -25.81 28.39
CA ALA A 273 5.92 -26.90 29.08
C ALA A 273 6.38 -27.05 30.55
N HIS A 274 7.64 -26.72 30.86
CA HIS A 274 8.21 -26.75 32.21
C HIS A 274 7.75 -25.60 33.13
N GLY A 275 6.85 -24.72 32.66
CA GLY A 275 6.32 -23.60 33.45
C GLY A 275 7.32 -22.45 33.67
N ARG A 276 8.49 -22.48 33.01
CA ARG A 276 9.49 -21.42 33.02
C ARG A 276 9.31 -20.52 31.79
N GLU A 277 9.77 -19.27 31.86
CA GLU A 277 9.83 -18.42 30.68
C GLU A 277 10.74 -19.08 29.63
N ARG A 278 10.23 -19.30 28.42
CA ARG A 278 10.90 -20.04 27.33
C ARG A 278 12.26 -19.43 26.98
N ARG A 279 12.42 -18.11 27.13
CA ARG A 279 13.71 -17.40 26.98
C ARG A 279 14.76 -17.89 27.99
N TYR A 280 14.37 -18.26 29.21
CA TYR A 280 15.27 -18.65 30.30
C TYR A 280 15.12 -20.13 30.69
N CYS A 281 14.54 -20.97 29.84
CA CYS A 281 14.43 -22.39 30.11
C CYS A 281 15.63 -23.14 29.51
N LYS A 282 16.49 -23.71 30.38
CA LYS A 282 17.68 -24.48 29.95
C LYS A 282 17.28 -25.72 29.15
N GLU A 283 16.27 -26.44 29.63
CA GLU A 283 15.74 -27.65 29.00
C GLU A 283 15.11 -27.40 27.61
N CYS A 284 14.71 -26.15 27.32
CA CYS A 284 14.19 -25.77 26.00
C CYS A 284 15.21 -25.03 25.13
N GLY A 285 16.49 -24.96 25.54
CA GLY A 285 17.51 -24.20 24.81
C GLY A 285 17.19 -22.70 24.72
N GLY A 286 16.61 -22.12 25.78
CA GLY A 286 16.16 -20.73 25.80
C GLY A 286 17.25 -19.74 25.42
N SER A 287 16.92 -18.82 24.50
CA SER A 287 17.85 -17.84 23.91
C SER A 287 18.49 -16.86 24.89
N GLY A 288 17.97 -16.77 26.12
CA GLY A 288 18.47 -15.95 27.21
C GLY A 288 19.51 -16.63 28.11
N ILE A 289 19.82 -17.91 27.89
CA ILE A 289 20.85 -18.66 28.63
C ILE A 289 22.04 -18.92 27.70
N CYS A 290 23.26 -18.80 28.22
CA CYS A 290 24.47 -19.16 27.49
C CYS A 290 24.79 -20.66 27.63
N GLU A 291 25.78 -21.13 26.88
CA GLU A 291 26.29 -22.50 27.02
C GLU A 291 26.80 -22.81 28.44
N HIS A 292 27.29 -21.79 29.16
CA HIS A 292 27.69 -21.88 30.57
C HIS A 292 26.53 -21.98 31.57
N GLY A 293 25.28 -22.09 31.09
CA GLY A 293 24.08 -22.24 31.94
C GLY A 293 23.68 -20.99 32.73
N ARG A 294 24.32 -19.84 32.48
CA ARG A 294 24.00 -18.54 33.10
C ARG A 294 23.13 -17.69 32.18
N GLN A 295 22.43 -16.69 32.72
CA GLN A 295 21.75 -15.71 31.87
C GLN A 295 22.78 -15.00 30.98
N ARG A 296 22.59 -14.99 29.65
CA ARG A 296 23.55 -14.40 28.69
C ARG A 296 23.97 -12.98 29.07
N LYS A 297 23.01 -12.15 29.48
CA LYS A 297 23.28 -10.77 29.93
C LYS A 297 24.19 -10.68 31.15
N GLN A 298 24.27 -11.72 31.98
CA GLN A 298 25.07 -11.81 33.20
C GLN A 298 26.23 -12.80 33.07
N CYS A 299 26.56 -13.28 31.87
CA CYS A 299 27.69 -14.18 31.71
C CYS A 299 28.94 -13.37 31.36
N LYS A 300 29.92 -13.32 32.26
CA LYS A 300 31.21 -12.65 32.01
C LYS A 300 31.93 -13.27 30.80
N GLU A 301 31.96 -14.60 30.74
CA GLU A 301 32.61 -15.37 29.67
C GLU A 301 31.97 -15.13 28.28
N CYS A 302 30.68 -14.81 28.23
CA CYS A 302 29.99 -14.44 26.98
C CYS A 302 29.90 -12.93 26.72
N GLY A 303 30.61 -12.09 27.49
CA GLY A 303 30.56 -10.63 27.33
C GLY A 303 29.18 -10.03 27.63
N GLY A 304 28.45 -10.59 28.59
CA GLY A 304 27.08 -10.21 28.92
C GLY A 304 26.93 -8.72 29.22
N SER A 305 25.90 -8.09 28.64
CA SER A 305 25.68 -6.63 28.73
C SER A 305 25.49 -6.07 30.14
N ALA A 306 25.10 -6.88 31.11
CA ALA A 306 24.90 -6.45 32.50
C ALA A 306 26.19 -6.46 33.34
N ILE A 307 27.26 -7.11 32.87
CA ILE A 307 28.55 -7.23 33.58
C ILE A 307 29.61 -6.38 32.85
N CYS A 308 30.42 -5.66 33.62
CA CYS A 308 31.58 -4.94 33.09
C CYS A 308 32.80 -5.86 33.01
N GLU A 309 33.86 -5.40 32.34
CA GLU A 309 35.14 -6.11 32.28
C GLU A 309 35.72 -6.43 33.68
N HIS A 310 35.43 -5.57 34.67
CA HIS A 310 35.78 -5.76 36.09
C HIS A 310 34.97 -6.86 36.80
N GLY A 311 34.09 -7.59 36.10
CA GLY A 311 33.32 -8.71 36.65
C GLY A 311 32.18 -8.30 37.59
N ARG A 312 31.88 -7.00 37.71
CA ARG A 312 30.79 -6.47 38.54
C ARG A 312 29.58 -6.10 37.67
N GLN A 313 28.40 -5.96 38.27
CA GLN A 313 27.26 -5.41 37.54
C GLN A 313 27.58 -3.98 37.09
N ARG A 314 27.43 -3.67 35.79
CA ARG A 314 27.81 -2.36 35.21
C ARG A 314 27.22 -1.18 36.00
N HIS A 315 25.96 -1.31 36.40
CA HIS A 315 25.27 -0.27 37.16
C HIS A 315 25.72 -0.16 38.62
N GLN A 316 26.60 -1.02 39.14
CA GLN A 316 27.13 -0.97 40.51
C GLN A 316 28.65 -0.80 40.54
N CYS A 317 29.32 -0.94 39.39
CA CYS A 317 30.76 -0.77 39.29
C CYS A 317 31.12 0.73 39.40
N LYS A 318 31.79 1.12 40.49
CA LYS A 318 32.23 2.50 40.71
C LYS A 318 33.17 2.99 39.60
N GLU A 319 34.04 2.11 39.10
CA GLU A 319 34.96 2.39 37.98
C GLU A 319 34.20 2.62 36.66
N CYS A 320 33.12 1.88 36.38
CA CYS A 320 32.30 2.10 35.18
C CYS A 320 31.28 3.25 35.32
N ARG A 321 30.82 3.55 36.54
CA ARG A 321 29.92 4.68 36.82
C ARG A 321 30.59 6.04 36.60
N GLY A 322 31.93 6.10 36.68
CA GLY A 322 32.73 7.29 36.37
C GLY A 322 33.01 7.51 34.88
N SER A 323 32.64 6.56 34.02
CA SER A 323 32.95 6.59 32.58
C SER A 323 31.67 6.59 31.75
N SER A 324 30.90 7.67 31.80
CA SER A 324 30.00 7.99 30.68
C SER A 324 30.82 8.53 29.51
N VAL A 325 31.72 7.70 28.97
CA VAL A 325 32.32 7.92 27.65
C VAL A 325 31.56 7.01 26.68
N PRO A 326 30.96 7.55 25.61
CA PRO A 326 30.14 6.77 24.69
C PRO A 326 31.02 5.74 23.97
N VAL A 327 30.67 4.47 24.08
CA VAL A 327 31.35 3.39 23.37
C VAL A 327 31.01 3.47 21.86
N GLY A 328 31.99 3.93 21.08
CA GLY A 328 32.34 3.58 19.67
C GLY A 328 31.25 3.73 18.60
N ARG A 329 31.39 4.51 17.52
CA ARG A 329 32.51 4.62 16.56
C ARG A 329 33.27 3.31 16.38
N TRP A 330 32.74 2.44 15.53
CA TRP A 330 33.49 1.35 14.92
C TRP A 330 34.16 1.89 13.65
N VAL A 331 35.50 1.93 13.68
CA VAL A 331 36.34 1.97 12.49
C VAL A 331 36.82 0.54 12.27
N LEU A 332 36.38 -0.04 11.16
CA LEU A 332 37.09 -0.90 10.20
C LEU A 332 36.04 -1.56 9.29
#